data_AF-A0A8J5J0S9-F1
#
_entry.id   AF-A0A8J5J0S9-F1
#
_cell.length_a   1.000
_cell.length_b   1.000
_cell.length_c   1.000
_cell.angle_alpha   90.00
_cell.angle_beta   90.00
_cell.angle_gamma   90.00
#
_symmetry.space_group_name_H-M   'P 1'
#
loop_
_entity.id
_entity.type
_entity.pdbx_description
1 polymer ?
#
loop_
_entity_poly.entity_id
_entity_poly.type
_entity_poly.pdbx_seq_one_letter_code
_entity_poly.pdbx_strand_id
1 'polypeptide(L)'
;MFWRHSNSTFDCWMLEMLFFSWLRERGATLVNKNAEVVDVWGPCSHVQVGDGVPTYLPDEAIWIKPRLWGQGSYDAIMVSKGEHCVRLVQVTSAKDHDFKVDYCYDWMKEGT
;
A
#
# COMPACT_ATOMS: atom_id res chain seq x y z
N MET A 1 7.49 -14.07 -21.94
CA MET A 1 6.07 -14.03 -22.37
C MET A 1 5.73 -12.57 -22.58
N PHE A 2 5.48 -12.18 -23.83
CA PHE A 2 5.38 -10.77 -24.24
C PHE A 2 3.98 -10.22 -23.96
N TRP A 3 3.88 -9.16 -23.15
CA TRP A 3 2.70 -8.29 -23.11
C TRP A 3 3.06 -7.02 -23.89
N ARG A 4 2.57 -6.91 -25.13
CA ARG A 4 2.67 -5.67 -25.93
C ARG A 4 1.24 -5.21 -26.20
N HIS A 5 0.90 -4.05 -25.62
CA HIS A 5 -0.42 -3.39 -25.58
C HIS A 5 -1.34 -3.76 -24.42
N SER A 6 -0.82 -3.74 -23.19
CA SER A 6 -1.66 -3.49 -22.02
C SER A 6 -1.81 -1.99 -21.78
N ASN A 7 -3.00 -1.56 -21.36
CA ASN A 7 -3.25 -0.19 -20.92
C ASN A 7 -2.51 0.01 -19.59
N SER A 8 -1.64 1.01 -19.47
CA SER A 8 -0.84 1.26 -18.26
C SER A 8 -1.70 1.41 -17.00
N THR A 9 -2.89 1.99 -17.15
CA THR A 9 -3.90 2.10 -16.10
C THR A 9 -4.38 0.73 -15.62
N PHE A 10 -4.63 -0.18 -16.56
CA PHE A 10 -5.08 -1.54 -16.26
C PHE A 10 -3.97 -2.39 -15.60
N ASP A 11 -2.72 -2.21 -16.04
CA ASP A 11 -1.57 -2.90 -15.43
C ASP A 11 -1.33 -2.45 -13.99
N CYS A 12 -1.39 -1.15 -13.73
CA CYS A 12 -1.27 -0.62 -12.36
C CYS A 12 -2.40 -1.12 -11.47
N TRP A 13 -3.63 -1.14 -11.99
CA TRP A 13 -4.79 -1.68 -11.26
C TRP A 13 -4.63 -3.18 -10.95
N MET A 14 -4.18 -3.99 -11.91
CA MET A 14 -3.93 -5.42 -11.71
C MET A 14 -2.80 -5.66 -10.70
N LEU A 15 -1.74 -4.84 -10.73
CA LEU A 15 -0.63 -4.93 -9.78
C LEU A 15 -1.08 -4.64 -8.35
N GLU A 16 -1.92 -3.61 -8.16
CA GLU A 16 -2.52 -3.30 -6.86
C GLU A 16 -3.42 -4.44 -6.36
N MET A 17 -4.23 -5.04 -7.23
CA MET A 17 -5.05 -6.20 -6.87
C MET A 17 -4.19 -7.40 -6.44
N LEU A 18 -3.09 -7.66 -7.15
CA LEU A 18 -2.14 -8.72 -6.80
C LEU A 18 -1.47 -8.45 -5.45
N PHE A 19 -1.03 -7.21 -5.22
CA PHE A 19 -0.45 -6.78 -3.95
C PHE A 19 -1.38 -7.06 -2.77
N PHE A 20 -2.65 -6.63 -2.84
CA PHE A 20 -3.60 -6.87 -1.76
C PHE A 20 -4.00 -8.34 -1.62
N SER A 21 -4.03 -9.13 -2.70
CA SER A 21 -4.25 -10.57 -2.63
C SER A 21 -3.11 -11.27 -1.88
N TRP A 22 -1.85 -10.94 -2.21
CA TRP A 22 -0.69 -11.50 -1.51
C TRP A 22 -0.64 -11.10 -0.04
N LEU A 23 -0.87 -9.83 0.28
CA LEU A 23 -0.95 -9.36 1.66
C LEU A 23 -1.98 -10.15 2.48
N ARG A 24 -3.14 -10.49 1.90
CA ARG A 24 -4.19 -11.23 2.61
C ARG A 24 -3.86 -12.70 2.81
N GLU A 25 -3.27 -13.34 1.81
CA GLU A 25 -3.08 -14.79 1.82
C GLU A 25 -1.75 -15.23 2.44
N ARG A 26 -0.70 -14.45 2.23
CA ARG A 26 0.69 -14.86 2.51
C ARG A 26 1.53 -13.79 3.18
N GLY A 27 1.09 -12.54 3.16
CA GLY A 27 1.93 -11.39 3.52
C GLY A 27 2.86 -10.98 2.38
N ALA A 28 3.93 -10.26 2.70
CA ALA A 28 4.90 -9.78 1.71
C ALA A 28 6.33 -9.80 2.26
N THR A 29 7.28 -10.20 1.43
CA THR A 29 8.72 -10.02 1.72
C THR A 29 9.20 -8.80 0.97
N LEU A 30 9.69 -7.80 1.70
CA LEU A 30 10.20 -6.58 1.13
C LEU A 30 11.68 -6.74 0.86
N VAL A 31 12.07 -6.50 -0.39
CA VAL A 31 13.47 -6.56 -0.82
C VAL A 31 13.91 -5.21 -1.37
N ASN A 32 15.17 -4.85 -1.15
CA ASN A 32 15.74 -3.66 -1.77
C ASN A 32 16.18 -3.93 -3.22
N LYS A 33 16.73 -2.91 -3.88
CA LYS A 33 17.24 -3.00 -5.26
C LYS A 33 18.35 -4.03 -5.48
N ASN A 34 19.01 -4.49 -4.40
CA ASN A 34 20.06 -5.50 -4.44
C ASN A 34 19.52 -6.91 -4.16
N ALA A 35 18.18 -7.07 -4.08
CA ALA A 35 17.49 -8.30 -3.69
C ALA A 35 17.77 -8.76 -2.24
N GLU A 36 18.20 -7.85 -1.37
CA GLU A 36 18.36 -8.14 0.04
C GLU A 36 17.03 -7.95 0.76
N VAL A 37 16.67 -8.88 1.63
CA VAL A 37 15.47 -8.77 2.47
C VAL A 37 15.66 -7.63 3.46
N VAL A 38 14.79 -6.63 3.39
CA VAL A 38 14.78 -5.49 4.31
C VAL A 38 13.68 -5.61 5.35
N ASP A 39 12.59 -6.33 5.03
CA ASP A 39 11.47 -6.52 5.93
C ASP A 39 10.59 -7.70 5.51
N VAL A 40 9.78 -8.21 6.44
CA VAL A 40 8.79 -9.26 6.19
C VAL A 40 7.48 -8.86 6.85
N TRP A 41 6.44 -8.68 6.04
CA TRP A 41 5.09 -8.40 6.48
C TRP A 41 4.30 -9.71 6.54
N GLY A 42 3.73 -10.01 7.70
CA GLY A 42 2.83 -11.15 7.86
C GLY A 42 1.52 -10.98 7.07
N PRO A 43 0.77 -12.08 6.86
CA PRO A 43 -0.55 -12.00 6.24
C PRO A 43 -1.50 -11.15 7.10
N CYS A 44 -2.31 -10.31 6.46
CA CYS A 44 -3.30 -9.48 7.12
C CYS A 44 -4.68 -9.65 6.48
N SER A 45 -5.64 -10.13 7.27
CA SER A 45 -7.04 -10.25 6.87
C SER A 45 -7.79 -8.91 6.89
N HIS A 46 -7.25 -7.91 7.58
CA HIS A 46 -7.92 -6.64 7.88
C HIS A 46 -7.47 -5.51 6.95
N VAL A 47 -7.97 -5.52 5.72
CA VAL A 47 -7.80 -4.42 4.75
C VAL A 47 -9.08 -3.60 4.68
N GLN A 48 -9.07 -2.40 5.27
CA GLN A 48 -10.16 -1.44 5.25
C GLN A 48 -10.10 -0.55 3.99
N VAL A 49 -11.25 -0.04 3.57
CA VAL A 49 -11.35 0.93 2.48
C VAL A 49 -11.78 2.27 3.05
N GLY A 50 -10.95 3.30 2.89
CA GLY A 50 -11.23 4.62 3.43
C GLY A 50 -10.12 5.63 3.14
N ASP A 51 -10.50 6.90 3.17
CA ASP A 51 -9.63 8.03 2.82
C ASP A 51 -9.17 8.80 4.05
N GLY A 52 -9.44 8.30 5.27
CA GLY A 52 -9.10 8.97 6.52
C GLY A 52 -8.58 8.01 7.59
N VAL A 53 -8.05 8.58 8.67
CA VAL A 53 -7.54 7.83 9.82
C VAL A 53 -8.72 7.10 10.49
N PRO A 54 -8.64 5.77 10.70
CA PRO A 54 -9.69 5.04 11.40
C PRO A 54 -9.84 5.55 12.83
N THR A 55 -11.08 5.77 13.27
CA THR A 55 -11.38 6.22 14.64
C THR A 55 -10.96 5.22 15.71
N TYR A 56 -10.87 3.93 15.35
CA TYR A 56 -10.39 2.86 16.19
C TYR A 56 -9.25 2.12 15.50
N LEU A 57 -8.10 2.05 16.17
CA LEU A 57 -6.95 1.27 15.74
C LEU A 57 -6.85 0.04 16.64
N PRO A 58 -7.01 -1.19 16.10
CA PRO A 58 -6.76 -2.39 16.88
C PRO A 58 -5.27 -2.52 17.20
N ASP A 59 -4.94 -3.45 18.11
CA ASP A 59 -3.54 -3.70 18.47
C ASP A 59 -2.76 -4.40 17.33
N GLU A 60 -3.46 -5.13 16.46
CA GLU A 60 -2.91 -5.70 15.23
C GLU A 60 -2.72 -4.67 14.12
N ALA A 61 -1.79 -4.95 13.21
CA ALA A 61 -1.57 -4.11 12.04
C ALA A 61 -2.79 -4.13 11.11
N ILE A 62 -3.28 -2.95 10.77
CA ILE A 62 -4.35 -2.77 9.78
C ILE A 62 -3.79 -2.17 8.50
N TRP A 63 -4.40 -2.55 7.38
CA TRP A 63 -4.14 -1.95 6.09
C TRP A 63 -5.34 -1.13 5.64
N ILE A 64 -5.10 0.05 5.12
CA ILE A 64 -6.11 0.98 4.64
C ILE A 64 -5.80 1.25 3.18
N LYS A 65 -6.77 1.00 2.31
CA LYS A 65 -6.69 1.35 0.89
C LYS A 65 -7.60 2.55 0.60
N PRO A 66 -7.17 3.51 -0.23
CA PRO A 66 -8.04 4.60 -0.67
C PRO A 66 -9.32 4.08 -1.31
N ARG A 67 -10.40 4.85 -1.21
CA ARG A 67 -11.69 4.53 -1.83
C ARG A 67 -11.63 4.71 -3.35
N LEU A 68 -10.88 5.70 -3.81
CA LEU A 68 -10.74 6.03 -5.21
C LEU A 68 -9.35 5.66 -5.72
N TRP A 69 -9.34 4.82 -6.75
CA TRP A 69 -8.13 4.43 -7.46
C TRP A 69 -7.50 5.64 -8.17
N GLY A 70 -6.18 5.77 -8.08
CA GLY A 70 -5.43 6.79 -8.83
C GLY A 70 -5.51 8.21 -8.26
N GLN A 71 -5.88 8.40 -6.99
CA GLN A 71 -5.78 9.72 -6.35
C GLN A 71 -4.34 10.19 -6.07
N GLY A 72 -3.35 9.38 -6.44
CA GLY A 72 -2.04 9.89 -6.85
C GLY A 72 -0.97 10.00 -5.76
N SER A 73 -1.09 9.25 -4.66
CA SER A 73 -0.15 9.38 -3.54
C SER A 73 0.26 8.10 -2.84
N TYR A 74 -0.70 7.26 -2.50
CA TYR A 74 -0.46 5.96 -1.88
C TYR A 74 -1.54 5.00 -2.35
N ASP A 75 -1.16 3.73 -2.46
CA ASP A 75 -2.08 2.64 -2.77
C ASP A 75 -2.50 1.93 -1.49
N ALA A 76 -1.68 1.99 -0.43
CA ALA A 76 -2.03 1.48 0.88
C ALA A 76 -1.33 2.23 2.03
N ILE A 77 -1.98 2.26 3.19
CA ILE A 77 -1.40 2.70 4.46
C ILE A 77 -1.49 1.55 5.45
N MET A 78 -0.38 1.19 6.08
CA MET A 78 -0.35 0.27 7.21
C MET A 78 -0.23 1.08 8.50
N VAL A 79 -1.07 0.78 9.48
CA VAL A 79 -0.97 1.33 10.84
C VAL A 79 -0.78 0.18 11.81
N SER A 80 0.33 0.17 12.54
CA SER A 80 0.63 -0.82 13.57
C SER A 80 0.89 -0.11 14.91
N LYS A 81 -0.01 -0.34 15.86
CA LYS A 81 0.15 0.17 17.22
C LYS A 81 1.26 -0.57 17.96
N GLY A 82 1.34 -1.89 17.81
CA GLY A 82 2.37 -2.71 18.45
C GLY A 82 3.80 -2.38 17.99
N GLU A 83 3.97 -2.05 16.71
CA GLU A 83 5.28 -1.64 16.17
C GLU A 83 5.51 -0.12 16.23
N HIS A 84 4.54 0.65 16.74
CA HIS A 84 4.56 2.11 16.76
C HIS A 84 4.92 2.73 15.40
N CYS A 85 4.36 2.18 14.31
CA CYS A 85 4.71 2.62 12.96
C CYS A 85 3.48 2.85 12.07
N VAL A 86 3.64 3.81 11.16
CA VAL A 86 2.75 4.03 10.02
C VAL A 86 3.60 3.86 8.76
N ARG A 87 3.13 3.05 7.82
CA ARG A 87 3.80 2.83 6.54
C ARG A 87 2.89 3.27 5.42
N LEU A 88 3.42 4.05 4.51
CA LEU A 88 2.72 4.42 3.28
C LEU A 88 3.37 3.67 2.13
N VAL A 89 2.53 3.02 1.34
CA VAL A 89 2.95 2.12 0.27
C VAL A 89 2.38 2.64 -1.04
N GLN A 90 3.28 2.82 -2.01
CA GLN A 90 2.94 3.03 -3.40
C GLN A 90 3.45 1.82 -4.19
N VAL A 91 2.56 1.20 -4.94
CA VAL A 91 2.78 0.01 -5.74
C VAL A 91 2.93 0.46 -7.19
N THR A 92 4.10 0.24 -7.78
CA THR A 92 4.36 0.66 -9.16
C THR A 92 5.14 -0.39 -9.93
N SER A 93 4.79 -0.56 -11.21
CA SER A 93 5.57 -1.33 -12.18
C SER A 93 6.59 -0.45 -12.90
N ALA A 94 6.49 0.88 -12.78
CA ALA A 94 7.43 1.79 -13.43
C ALA A 94 8.70 1.92 -12.58
N LYS A 95 9.83 2.02 -13.27
CA LYS A 95 11.14 2.25 -12.64
C LYS A 95 11.26 3.63 -12.00
N ASP A 96 10.55 4.62 -12.56
CA ASP A 96 10.60 6.02 -12.16
C ASP A 96 9.17 6.48 -11.84
N HIS A 97 8.80 6.45 -10.57
CA HIS A 97 7.56 7.06 -10.09
C HIS A 97 7.86 7.82 -8.80
N ASP A 98 7.64 9.14 -8.81
CA ASP A 98 7.84 9.96 -7.62
C ASP A 98 6.80 9.59 -6.56
N PHE A 99 7.28 9.30 -5.36
CA PHE A 99 6.45 9.15 -4.18
C PHE A 99 5.99 10.54 -3.71
N LYS A 100 4.69 10.84 -3.83
CA LYS A 100 4.14 12.16 -3.50
C LYS A 100 3.78 12.26 -2.02
N VAL A 101 4.80 12.53 -1.21
CA VAL A 101 4.69 12.63 0.25
C VAL A 101 3.66 13.66 0.75
N ASP A 102 3.38 14.71 -0.03
CA ASP A 102 2.46 15.79 0.38
C ASP A 102 1.03 15.29 0.66
N TYR A 103 0.54 14.36 -0.14
CA TYR A 103 -0.77 13.74 0.09
C TYR A 103 -0.80 12.86 1.34
N CYS A 104 0.35 12.29 1.73
CA CYS A 104 0.47 11.55 2.99
C CYS A 104 0.23 12.51 4.17
N TYR A 105 0.78 13.73 4.08
CA TYR A 105 0.54 14.76 5.08
C TYR A 105 -0.91 15.20 5.12
N ASP A 106 -1.58 15.33 3.98
CA ASP A 106 -2.98 15.73 3.94
C ASP A 106 -3.90 14.63 4.51
N TRP A 107 -3.62 13.36 4.23
CA TRP A 107 -4.31 12.23 4.88
C TRP A 107 -4.19 12.26 6.41
N MET A 108 -3.01 12.60 6.95
CA MET A 108 -2.81 12.73 8.40
C MET A 108 -3.57 13.92 9.00
N LYS A 109 -3.81 15.00 8.24
CA LYS A 109 -4.52 16.19 8.71
C LYS A 109 -6.04 16.02 8.76
N GLU A 110 -6.61 15.19 7.91
CA GLU A 110 -8.07 14.95 7.89
C GLU A 110 -8.58 14.16 9.12
N GLY A 111 -7.67 13.68 9.99
CA GLY A 111 -7.98 12.96 11.23
C GLY A 111 -7.98 13.81 12.52
N THR A 112 -7.77 15.13 12.45
CA THR A 112 -7.84 16.07 13.60
C THR A 112 -9.02 17.01 13.50
#